data_AF-A0AAE3U3K8-F1
#
_entry.id   AF-A0AAE3U3K8-F1
#
_cell.length_a   1.000
_cell.length_b   1.000
_cell.length_c   1.000
_cell.angle_alpha   90.00
_cell.angle_beta   90.00
_cell.angle_gamma   90.00
#
_symmetry.space_group_name_H-M   'P 1'
#
loop_
_entity.id
_entity.type
_entity.pdbx_description
1 polymer ?
#
loop_
_entity_poly.entity_id
_entity_poly.type
_entity_poly.pdbx_seq_one_letter_code
_entity_poly.pdbx_strand_id
1 'polypeptide(L)'
;MNRALYFSAILSTLSCWNGATAHDTESGWIYPPACCRGDKERGDCQEIPNTSVSTSPDGFRVLLNPGDHHLVTKQHFFRIPYGDTIPSGDSQFHICLHPTEDHANCFFAPSHGF
;
A
#
# COMPACT_ATOMS: atom_id res chain seq x y z
N MET A 1 -27.95 -25.78 54.79
CA MET A 1 -26.63 -25.82 54.14
C MET A 1 -26.77 -26.59 52.84
N ASN A 2 -26.55 -25.96 51.68
CA ASN A 2 -26.06 -26.60 50.45
C ASN A 2 -25.83 -25.51 49.39
N ARG A 3 -24.56 -25.26 49.08
CA ARG A 3 -24.10 -24.40 48.00
C ARG A 3 -23.90 -25.29 46.77
N ALA A 4 -24.74 -25.14 45.76
CA ALA A 4 -24.45 -25.67 44.43
C ALA A 4 -23.88 -24.51 43.60
N LEU A 5 -22.55 -24.47 43.51
CA LEU A 5 -21.79 -23.62 42.60
C LEU A 5 -21.34 -24.52 41.46
N TYR A 6 -21.86 -24.42 40.23
CA TYR A 6 -21.10 -24.95 39.09
C TYR A 6 -21.22 -24.10 37.80
N PHE A 7 -20.11 -23.37 37.57
CA PHE A 7 -19.38 -23.11 36.32
C PHE A 7 -20.12 -22.55 35.09
N SER A 8 -20.08 -21.22 34.95
CA SER A 8 -20.12 -20.58 33.63
C SER A 8 -18.80 -20.84 32.90
N ALA A 9 -18.82 -21.66 31.85
CA ALA A 9 -17.72 -21.77 30.91
C ALA A 9 -17.69 -20.52 30.03
N ILE A 10 -16.74 -19.62 30.30
CA ILE A 10 -16.48 -18.46 29.44
C ILE A 10 -15.60 -18.95 28.29
N LEU A 11 -16.19 -19.08 27.10
CA LEU A 11 -15.48 -19.41 25.87
C LEU A 11 -14.70 -18.15 25.43
N SER A 12 -13.45 -18.01 25.87
CA SER A 12 -12.57 -16.92 25.45
C SER A 12 -12.22 -17.10 23.97
N THR A 13 -12.87 -16.35 23.09
CA THR A 13 -12.46 -16.22 21.70
C THR A 13 -11.11 -15.52 21.65
N LEU A 14 -10.04 -16.26 21.38
CA LEU A 14 -8.76 -15.68 20.97
C LEU A 14 -8.94 -15.03 19.59
N SER A 15 -9.31 -13.75 19.55
CA SER A 15 -9.13 -12.94 18.35
C SER A 15 -7.65 -12.65 18.20
N CYS A 16 -6.95 -13.46 17.38
CA CYS A 16 -5.63 -13.09 16.87
C CYS A 16 -5.81 -11.85 16.00
N TRP A 17 -5.56 -10.69 16.58
CA TRP A 17 -5.52 -9.41 15.87
C TRP A 17 -4.23 -9.40 15.04
N ASN A 18 -4.25 -10.03 13.87
CA ASN A 18 -3.23 -9.76 12.85
C ASN A 18 -3.55 -8.36 12.32
N GLY A 19 -2.99 -7.34 12.96
CA GLY A 19 -3.09 -5.97 12.48
C GLY A 19 -2.35 -5.87 11.15
N ALA A 20 -3.09 -5.76 10.04
CA ALA A 20 -2.51 -5.54 8.73
C ALA A 20 -1.73 -4.22 8.74
N THR A 21 -0.45 -4.30 8.42
CA THR A 21 0.47 -3.15 8.35
C THR A 21 0.37 -2.50 6.97
N ALA A 22 0.82 -1.24 6.83
CA ALA A 22 0.90 -0.61 5.50
C ALA A 22 1.78 -1.38 4.51
N HIS A 23 2.60 -2.31 5.00
CA HIS A 23 3.46 -3.13 4.16
C HIS A 23 2.73 -4.31 3.52
N ASP A 24 1.54 -4.69 4.00
CA ASP A 24 0.82 -5.86 3.50
C ASP A 24 0.02 -5.51 2.25
N THR A 25 0.34 -6.14 1.12
CA THR A 25 -0.44 -6.01 -0.13
C THR A 25 -1.53 -7.08 -0.24
N GLU A 26 -2.52 -6.88 -1.11
CA GLU A 26 -3.57 -7.89 -1.35
C GLU A 26 -3.01 -9.18 -1.97
N SER A 27 -1.96 -9.07 -2.78
CA SER A 27 -1.28 -10.20 -3.41
C SER A 27 -0.42 -11.04 -2.46
N GLY A 28 -0.21 -10.58 -1.22
CA GLY A 28 0.67 -11.22 -0.23
C GLY A 28 2.15 -10.86 -0.38
N TRP A 29 2.51 -9.99 -1.35
CA TRP A 29 3.80 -9.32 -1.39
C TRP A 29 3.89 -8.25 -0.29
N ILE A 30 5.11 -7.92 0.13
CA ILE A 30 5.36 -6.97 1.22
C ILE A 30 6.14 -5.78 0.69
N TYR A 31 5.62 -4.56 0.88
CA TYR A 31 6.38 -3.35 0.55
C TYR A 31 7.63 -3.24 1.42
N PRO A 32 8.78 -2.81 0.86
CA PRO A 32 9.99 -2.57 1.63
C PRO A 32 9.75 -1.63 2.83
N PRO A 33 10.31 -1.94 4.02
CA PRO A 33 10.18 -1.10 5.22
C PRO A 33 10.61 0.36 5.05
N ALA A 34 11.53 0.64 4.13
CA ALA A 34 12.00 2.00 3.84
C ALA A 34 11.01 2.83 3.02
N CYS A 35 10.07 2.18 2.33
CA CYS A 35 9.12 2.85 1.46
C CYS A 35 7.84 3.22 2.18
N CYS A 36 7.27 2.28 2.94
CA CYS A 36 5.93 2.44 3.48
C CYS A 36 5.89 2.84 4.96
N ARG A 37 4.85 3.59 5.34
CA ARG A 37 4.50 3.91 6.72
C ARG A 37 2.98 3.82 6.91
N GLY A 38 2.57 3.58 8.16
CA GLY A 38 1.16 3.53 8.56
C GLY A 38 0.57 2.12 8.59
N ASP A 39 -0.75 2.03 8.41
CA ASP A 39 -1.51 0.77 8.35
C ASP A 39 -2.04 0.50 6.92
N LYS A 40 -2.64 -0.67 6.67
CA LYS A 40 -3.10 -1.05 5.33
C LYS A 40 -4.21 -0.15 4.75
N GLU A 41 -4.98 0.52 5.60
CA GLU A 41 -6.15 1.32 5.21
C GLU A 41 -5.80 2.81 5.01
N ARG A 42 -4.78 3.30 5.71
CA ARG A 42 -4.37 4.72 5.74
C ARG A 42 -2.87 4.93 5.50
N GLY A 43 -2.17 3.89 5.07
CA GLY A 43 -0.74 3.90 4.84
C GLY A 43 -0.37 4.77 3.65
N ASP A 44 0.90 5.15 3.53
CA ASP A 44 1.31 6.00 2.42
C ASP A 44 1.49 5.25 1.09
N CYS A 45 1.38 3.92 1.05
CA CYS A 45 1.48 3.13 -0.19
C CYS A 45 0.14 2.57 -0.66
N GLN A 46 -0.09 2.63 -1.97
CA GLN A 46 -1.26 2.02 -2.61
C GLN A 46 -0.97 1.64 -4.06
N GLU A 47 -1.69 0.64 -4.56
CA GLU A 47 -1.88 0.43 -5.99
C GLU A 47 -2.50 1.67 -6.64
N ILE A 48 -2.02 2.00 -7.83
CA ILE A 48 -2.57 3.07 -8.67
C ILE A 48 -3.06 2.50 -10.01
N PRO A 49 -4.04 3.15 -10.66
CA PRO A 49 -4.56 2.67 -11.94
C PRO A 49 -3.47 2.57 -13.01
N ASN A 50 -3.46 1.50 -13.81
CA ASN A 50 -2.52 1.41 -14.94
C ASN A 50 -2.64 2.59 -15.92
N THR A 51 -3.82 3.21 -16.03
CA THR A 51 -4.07 4.40 -16.84
C THR A 51 -3.43 5.67 -16.30
N SER A 52 -3.01 5.71 -15.03
CA SER A 52 -2.30 6.85 -14.46
C SER A 52 -0.81 6.84 -14.81
N VAL A 53 -0.30 5.78 -15.45
CA VAL A 53 1.13 5.63 -15.77
C VAL A 53 1.33 5.57 -17.28
N SER A 54 2.32 6.32 -17.76
CA SER A 54 2.81 6.23 -19.13
C SER A 54 4.34 6.17 -19.15
N THR A 55 4.91 5.54 -20.16
CA THR A 55 6.37 5.49 -20.34
C THR A 55 6.85 6.66 -21.21
N SER A 56 8.08 7.07 -20.97
CA SER A 56 8.82 7.99 -21.82
C SER A 56 10.29 7.54 -21.91
N PRO A 57 11.10 8.14 -22.81
CA PRO A 57 12.51 7.74 -22.96
C PRO A 57 13.35 7.92 -21.69
N ASP A 58 12.93 8.82 -20.79
CA ASP A 58 13.59 9.15 -19.53
C ASP A 58 13.06 8.37 -18.31
N GLY A 59 11.97 7.60 -18.44
CA GLY A 59 11.36 6.87 -17.32
C GLY A 59 9.85 6.76 -17.41
N PHE A 60 9.20 6.79 -16.25
CA PHE A 60 7.76 6.81 -16.10
C PHE A 60 7.23 8.22 -15.85
N ARG A 61 6.02 8.45 -16.35
CA ARG A 61 5.20 9.62 -16.05
C ARG A 61 3.95 9.14 -15.35
N VAL A 62 3.74 9.62 -14.13
CA VAL A 62 2.61 9.26 -13.30
C VAL A 62 1.71 10.49 -13.16
N LEU A 63 0.48 10.40 -13.65
CA LEU A 63 -0.56 11.41 -13.53
C LEU A 63 -1.66 10.89 -12.60
N LEU A 64 -1.63 11.31 -11.34
CA LEU A 64 -2.65 10.94 -10.36
C LEU A 64 -3.75 11.99 -10.32
N ASN A 65 -4.99 11.57 -10.46
CA ASN A 65 -6.18 12.38 -10.19
C ASN A 65 -6.68 12.11 -8.76
N PRO A 66 -7.52 13.01 -8.21
CA PRO A 66 -8.18 12.76 -6.93
C PRO A 66 -8.84 11.37 -6.88
N GLY A 67 -8.44 10.56 -5.90
CA GLY A 67 -8.94 9.20 -5.70
C GLY A 67 -8.12 8.07 -6.36
N ASP A 68 -7.21 8.35 -7.29
CA ASP A 68 -6.31 7.32 -7.88
C ASP A 68 -5.38 6.72 -6.81
N HIS A 69 -5.11 7.49 -5.75
CA HIS A 69 -4.51 7.07 -4.49
C HIS A 69 -5.28 7.78 -3.37
N HIS A 70 -5.53 7.13 -2.23
CA HIS A 70 -6.44 7.68 -1.21
C HIS A 70 -5.95 9.00 -0.59
N LEU A 71 -4.64 9.23 -0.54
CA LEU A 71 -4.05 10.51 -0.12
C LEU A 71 -4.17 11.64 -1.16
N VAL A 72 -4.50 11.33 -2.41
CA VAL A 72 -4.51 12.31 -3.50
C VAL A 72 -5.83 13.09 -3.51
N THR A 73 -5.75 14.38 -3.20
CA THR A 73 -6.91 15.30 -3.14
C THR A 73 -6.96 16.30 -4.30
N LYS A 74 -5.86 16.45 -5.03
CA LYS A 74 -5.73 17.26 -6.26
C LYS A 74 -4.93 16.51 -7.31
N GLN A 75 -4.81 17.04 -8.53
CA GLN A 75 -4.01 16.38 -9.55
C GLN A 75 -2.50 16.52 -9.29
N HIS A 76 -1.75 15.42 -9.45
CA HIS A 76 -0.29 15.41 -9.36
C HIS A 76 0.35 14.82 -10.61
N PHE A 77 1.53 15.32 -10.95
CA PHE A 77 2.36 14.78 -12.02
C PHE A 77 3.77 14.49 -11.51
N PHE A 78 4.15 13.21 -11.51
CA PHE A 78 5.48 12.75 -11.12
C PHE A 78 6.25 12.23 -12.34
N ARG A 79 7.56 12.47 -12.34
CA ARG A 79 8.50 11.84 -13.26
C ARG A 79 9.39 10.91 -12.46
N ILE A 80 9.41 9.64 -12.83
CA ILE A 80 10.22 8.62 -12.16
C ILE A 80 11.26 8.11 -13.16
N PRO A 81 12.54 8.49 -13.03
CA PRO A 81 13.59 8.01 -13.91
C PRO A 81 13.70 6.48 -13.94
N TYR A 82 14.11 5.92 -15.08
CA TYR A 82 14.55 4.53 -15.09
C TYR A 82 15.76 4.35 -14.16
N GLY A 83 15.66 3.41 -13.22
CA GLY A 83 16.64 3.20 -12.14
C GLY A 83 16.12 3.59 -10.75
N ASP A 84 15.11 4.46 -10.67
CA ASP A 84 14.47 4.86 -9.41
C ASP A 84 13.20 4.03 -9.11
N THR A 85 12.91 3.04 -9.96
CA THR A 85 11.75 2.14 -9.85
C THR A 85 12.11 0.86 -9.13
N ILE A 86 11.20 0.38 -8.29
CA ILE A 86 11.31 -0.92 -7.62
C ILE A 86 10.39 -1.91 -8.34
N PRO A 87 10.79 -3.17 -8.60
CA PRO A 87 9.87 -4.16 -9.15
C PRO A 87 8.70 -4.43 -8.20
N SER A 88 7.46 -4.38 -8.69
CA SER A 88 6.28 -4.80 -7.93
C SER A 88 6.19 -6.32 -7.86
N GLY A 89 5.70 -6.83 -6.73
CA GLY A 89 5.54 -8.28 -6.51
C GLY A 89 4.30 -8.88 -7.18
N ASP A 90 3.39 -8.06 -7.68
CA ASP A 90 2.08 -8.45 -8.22
C ASP A 90 1.81 -7.93 -9.63
N SER A 91 2.83 -7.38 -10.29
CA SER A 91 2.74 -6.85 -11.64
C SER A 91 1.71 -5.71 -11.80
N GLN A 92 1.34 -5.03 -10.71
CA GLN A 92 0.62 -3.76 -10.76
C GLN A 92 1.55 -2.58 -10.46
N PHE A 93 1.11 -1.36 -10.77
CA PHE A 93 1.82 -0.15 -10.35
C PHE A 93 1.39 0.24 -8.95
N HIS A 94 2.36 0.61 -8.12
CA HIS A 94 2.10 1.15 -6.80
C HIS A 94 2.93 2.40 -6.57
N ILE A 95 2.43 3.33 -5.77
CA ILE A 95 3.18 4.52 -5.38
C ILE A 95 3.05 4.73 -3.88
N CYS A 96 4.12 5.24 -3.28
CA CYS A 96 4.12 5.72 -1.91
C CYS A 96 4.18 7.25 -1.90
N LEU A 97 3.23 7.90 -1.22
CA LEU A 97 3.15 9.35 -1.06
C LEU A 97 3.49 9.79 0.36
N HIS A 98 4.72 10.27 0.57
CA HIS A 98 5.23 10.64 1.87
C HIS A 98 6.23 11.80 1.78
N PRO A 99 6.17 12.81 2.68
CA PRO A 99 5.27 12.95 3.83
C PRO A 99 3.87 13.49 3.49
N THR A 100 3.65 13.94 2.26
CA THR A 100 2.35 14.47 1.78
C THR A 100 2.06 13.95 0.37
N GLU A 101 0.86 14.24 -0.14
CA GLU A 101 0.46 13.94 -1.53
C GLU A 101 1.40 14.53 -2.60
N ASP A 102 2.22 15.54 -2.26
CA ASP A 102 3.14 16.20 -3.19
C ASP A 102 4.49 15.47 -3.35
N HIS A 103 4.70 14.37 -2.62
CA HIS A 103 6.01 13.70 -2.55
C HIS A 103 5.91 12.19 -2.81
N ALA A 104 6.35 11.77 -4.00
CA ALA A 104 6.55 10.35 -4.29
C ALA A 104 7.83 9.83 -3.59
N ASN A 105 7.68 8.99 -2.58
CA ASN A 105 8.79 8.40 -1.82
C ASN A 105 9.34 7.14 -2.51
N CYS A 106 8.46 6.25 -2.96
CA CYS A 106 8.82 5.06 -3.74
C CYS A 106 7.79 4.84 -4.86
N PHE A 107 8.24 4.25 -5.96
CA PHE A 107 7.39 3.85 -7.07
C PHE A 107 7.71 2.42 -7.47
N PHE A 108 6.66 1.59 -7.58
CA PHE A 108 6.76 0.19 -7.94
C PHE A 108 6.15 -0.04 -9.31
N ALA A 109 6.89 -0.73 -10.18
CA ALA A 109 6.48 -1.02 -11.54
C ALA A 109 6.52 -2.52 -11.82
N PRO A 110 5.67 -3.04 -12.72
CA PRO A 110 5.70 -4.44 -13.13
C PRO A 110 7.09 -4.85 -13.62
N SER A 111 7.59 -5.99 -13.16
CA SER A 111 8.92 -6.53 -13.50
C SER A 111 9.05 -6.97 -14.96
N HIS A 112 7.95 -7.15 -15.67
CA HIS A 112 7.90 -7.69 -17.02
C HIS A 112 7.12 -6.77 -17.95
N GLY A 113 7.82 -6.21 -18.94
CA GLY A 113 7.19 -5.61 -20.13
C GLY A 113 7.34 -4.10 -20.24
N PHE A 114 8.55 -3.64 -20.52
CA PHE A 114 8.79 -2.38 -21.24
C PHE A 114 9.75 -2.67 -22.40
#